data_AF-A0A5M3ZEK7-F1
#
_entry.id   AF-A0A5M3ZEK7-F1
#
_cell.length_a   1.000
_cell.length_b   1.000
_cell.length_c   1.000
_cell.angle_alpha   90.00
_cell.angle_beta   90.00
_cell.angle_gamma   90.00
#
_symmetry.space_group_name_H-M   'P 1'
#
loop_
_entity.id
_entity.type
_entity.pdbx_description
1 polymer ?
#
loop_
_entity_poly.entity_id
_entity_poly.type
_entity_poly.pdbx_seq_one_letter_code
_entity_poly.pdbx_strand_id
1 'polypeptide(L)'
;MDPYDPAPPVVIIVGAGLAGLTTAIALGVHRLPAILLERRPKSLEHPRADGFTPRTVEIFRSLGLRSDVIPETPPMFTVQRTRVESLTGQWFEELGWSPQEEENALPGSEYSPYRGASTPQDQLELILLEYAAKVGVDVRMHHEFVGLSQDGEGVTVIIKDHGASSLYTIRAHYLVAADGHRSAVRETLAIRRKGHGAVNSIQSVLFRAPEVKPFLQKGTKQFTIDQPSLKAFMIAYQDERLVLHLPNNRQYNDDIIREVTLQAIGSAKVNLDIIATSRWEMSAWIADEFSRGRVFLVGDAAHSLPPNRGGYGANTGIADGHNLAWKLAHVIRGVSDAQLLATYNAERLPVAWLRHDQIFARSDYKTLQQKPAASGNASSETVALADGAVEFGQIYRSTGILGADDTLPDAQNPERWKGQPGTRAPHVWLSQNGQVVSTLELFKGDWVILSEDPAWEENVRHVGKKLGLDALFVHVCQCQKSALKFGEIYGIPPAGCCLVRPDGYIAWRLVEHENDPIASLEEAWKTVSHWKSPLPST
;
A
#
# COMPACT_ATOMS: atom_id res chain seq x y z
N MET A 1 10.08 28.80 -30.75
CA MET A 1 9.59 28.07 -29.56
C MET A 1 8.49 28.92 -28.97
N ASP A 2 7.29 28.38 -28.91
CA ASP A 2 6.12 29.05 -28.35
C ASP A 2 6.32 29.18 -26.83
N PRO A 3 6.26 30.38 -26.22
CA PRO A 3 6.42 30.56 -24.78
C PRO A 3 5.28 29.96 -23.93
N TYR A 4 4.31 29.28 -24.55
CA TYR A 4 3.16 28.65 -23.91
C TYR A 4 3.15 27.12 -23.96
N ASP A 5 4.21 26.45 -24.40
CA ASP A 5 4.27 24.98 -24.31
C ASP A 5 4.72 24.58 -22.90
N PRO A 6 3.83 24.15 -21.98
CA PRO A 6 4.27 23.65 -20.68
C PRO A 6 5.21 22.48 -20.94
N ALA A 7 6.31 22.39 -20.17
CA ALA A 7 7.21 21.26 -20.26
C ALA A 7 6.40 19.94 -20.25
N PRO A 8 6.63 19.03 -21.20
CA PRO A 8 5.79 17.85 -21.38
C PRO A 8 5.69 17.06 -20.06
N PRO A 9 4.51 16.53 -19.72
CA PRO A 9 4.33 15.78 -18.50
C PRO A 9 5.28 14.59 -18.49
N VAL A 10 5.95 14.39 -17.37
CA VAL A 10 7.00 13.38 -17.28
C VAL A 10 6.40 12.01 -17.01
N VAL A 11 5.31 11.95 -16.24
CA VAL A 11 4.60 10.70 -15.89
C VAL A 11 3.09 10.86 -16.07
N ILE A 12 2.45 9.87 -16.70
CA ILE A 12 0.98 9.75 -16.77
C ILE A 12 0.54 8.65 -15.82
N ILE A 13 -0.42 8.92 -14.94
CA ILE A 13 -1.09 7.93 -14.08
C ILE A 13 -2.50 7.70 -14.62
N VAL A 14 -2.87 6.45 -14.87
CA VAL A 14 -4.22 6.08 -15.31
C VAL A 14 -4.99 5.46 -14.16
N GLY A 15 -5.98 6.17 -13.63
CA GLY A 15 -6.88 5.74 -12.55
C GLY A 15 -6.71 6.54 -11.25
N ALA A 16 -7.82 7.09 -10.72
CA ALA A 16 -7.86 7.80 -9.43
C ALA A 16 -8.32 6.88 -8.27
N GLY A 17 -7.88 5.63 -8.26
CA GLY A 17 -8.00 4.79 -7.06
C GLY A 17 -6.91 5.10 -6.04
N LEU A 18 -6.98 4.48 -4.84
CA LEU A 18 -5.98 4.68 -3.78
C LEU A 18 -4.52 4.52 -4.24
N ALA A 19 -4.23 3.51 -5.08
CA ALA A 19 -2.89 3.28 -5.62
C ALA A 19 -2.44 4.41 -6.57
N GLY A 20 -3.32 4.84 -7.47
CA GLY A 20 -3.03 5.91 -8.44
C GLY A 20 -2.88 7.27 -7.77
N LEU A 21 -3.77 7.60 -6.83
CA LEU A 21 -3.71 8.84 -6.05
C LEU A 21 -2.46 8.89 -5.16
N THR A 22 -2.13 7.79 -4.47
CA THR A 22 -0.87 7.70 -3.70
C THR A 22 0.34 7.90 -4.61
N THR A 23 0.36 7.25 -5.78
CA THR A 23 1.47 7.40 -6.74
C THR A 23 1.59 8.84 -7.22
N ALA A 24 0.47 9.49 -7.57
CA ALA A 24 0.45 10.88 -8.00
C ALA A 24 0.97 11.82 -6.90
N ILE A 25 0.52 11.63 -5.66
CA ILE A 25 0.99 12.40 -4.51
C ILE A 25 2.50 12.21 -4.31
N ALA A 26 2.98 10.97 -4.32
CA ALA A 26 4.40 10.68 -4.15
C ALA A 26 5.26 11.33 -5.24
N LEU A 27 4.82 11.29 -6.49
CA LEU A 27 5.48 12.01 -7.59
C LEU A 27 5.47 13.53 -7.39
N GLY A 28 4.34 14.09 -6.92
CA GLY A 28 4.21 15.52 -6.60
C GLY A 28 5.10 15.97 -5.43
N VAL A 29 5.23 15.14 -4.38
CA VAL A 29 6.17 15.38 -3.26
C VAL A 29 7.61 15.37 -3.76
N HIS A 30 7.95 14.48 -4.69
CA HIS A 30 9.22 14.52 -5.44
C HIS A 30 9.26 15.58 -6.55
N ARG A 31 8.29 16.49 -6.63
CA ARG A 31 8.25 17.60 -7.61
C ARG A 31 8.41 17.13 -9.06
N LEU A 32 7.90 15.96 -9.41
CA LEU A 32 7.85 15.48 -10.78
C LEU A 32 6.55 15.93 -11.46
N PRO A 33 6.61 16.54 -12.66
CA PRO A 33 5.41 16.83 -13.43
C PRO A 33 4.63 15.56 -13.76
N ALA A 34 3.40 15.46 -13.26
CA ALA A 34 2.55 14.29 -13.43
C ALA A 34 1.12 14.69 -13.82
N ILE A 35 0.52 13.88 -14.70
CA ILE A 35 -0.91 13.95 -15.03
C ILE A 35 -1.60 12.69 -14.54
N LEU A 36 -2.67 12.85 -13.77
CA LEU A 36 -3.57 11.76 -13.39
C LEU A 36 -4.84 11.82 -14.24
N LEU A 37 -5.18 10.70 -14.89
CA LEU A 37 -6.39 10.55 -15.70
C LEU A 37 -7.39 9.64 -15.00
N GLU A 38 -8.63 10.07 -14.88
CA GLU A 38 -9.73 9.26 -14.35
C GLU A 38 -10.96 9.35 -15.25
N ARG A 39 -11.45 8.20 -15.68
CA ARG A 39 -12.62 8.12 -16.59
C ARG A 39 -13.92 8.56 -15.93
N ARG A 40 -14.04 8.39 -14.61
CA ARG A 40 -15.27 8.71 -13.87
C ARG A 40 -15.40 10.23 -13.64
N PRO A 41 -16.64 10.75 -13.55
CA PRO A 41 -16.91 12.12 -13.12
C PRO A 41 -16.48 12.46 -11.70
N LYS A 42 -16.66 11.48 -10.81
CA LYS A 42 -16.46 11.60 -9.37
C LYS A 42 -16.08 10.25 -8.80
N SER A 43 -15.55 10.27 -7.58
CA SER A 43 -15.34 9.06 -6.78
C SER A 43 -16.66 8.29 -6.59
N LEU A 44 -16.56 6.97 -6.41
CA LEU A 44 -17.73 6.15 -6.14
C LEU A 44 -18.23 6.42 -4.73
N GLU A 45 -19.55 6.45 -4.55
CA GLU A 45 -20.19 6.63 -3.23
C GLU A 45 -20.12 5.37 -2.37
N HIS A 46 -19.62 4.25 -2.91
CA HIS A 46 -19.50 2.99 -2.17
C HIS A 46 -18.22 2.99 -1.33
N PRO A 47 -18.32 2.84 0.00
CA PRO A 47 -17.18 3.02 0.91
C PRO A 47 -16.08 1.95 0.81
N ARG A 48 -16.36 0.76 0.25
CA ARG A 48 -15.35 -0.28 -0.07
C ARG A 48 -14.43 -0.55 1.14
N ALA A 49 -13.12 -0.32 1.03
CA ALA A 49 -12.17 -0.50 2.13
C ALA A 49 -12.35 0.57 3.23
N ASP A 50 -12.24 0.18 4.50
CA ASP A 50 -12.28 1.11 5.65
C ASP A 50 -11.00 1.02 6.49
N GLY A 51 -10.37 -0.16 6.59
CA GLY A 51 -9.20 -0.39 7.43
C GLY A 51 -7.87 -0.19 6.69
N PHE A 52 -7.08 0.77 7.18
CA PHE A 52 -5.70 1.01 6.75
C PHE A 52 -4.73 0.67 7.87
N THR A 53 -3.68 -0.05 7.51
CA THR A 53 -2.68 -0.54 8.46
C THR A 53 -1.75 0.58 8.92
N PRO A 54 -1.02 0.41 10.04
CA PRO A 54 -0.02 1.38 10.45
C PRO A 54 1.03 1.64 9.36
N ARG A 55 1.40 0.64 8.54
CA ARG A 55 2.32 0.85 7.42
C ARG A 55 1.77 1.83 6.38
N THR A 56 0.49 1.75 6.07
CA THR A 56 -0.16 2.74 5.19
C THR A 56 -0.16 4.13 5.83
N VAL A 57 -0.41 4.22 7.14
CA VAL A 57 -0.32 5.50 7.85
C VAL A 57 1.10 6.06 7.79
N GLU A 58 2.15 5.25 8.01
CA GLU A 58 3.55 5.67 7.84
C GLU A 58 3.81 6.27 6.45
N ILE A 59 3.31 5.61 5.39
CA ILE A 59 3.44 6.11 4.01
C ILE A 59 2.73 7.46 3.84
N PHE A 60 1.53 7.61 4.39
CA PHE A 60 0.84 8.91 4.33
C PHE A 60 1.61 9.99 5.10
N ARG A 61 2.17 9.67 6.25
CA ARG A 61 2.98 10.61 7.04
C ARG A 61 4.27 11.00 6.32
N SER A 62 4.96 10.07 5.65
CA SER A 62 6.15 10.38 4.84
C SER A 62 5.83 11.27 3.64
N LEU A 63 4.62 11.17 3.09
CA LEU A 63 4.11 12.01 2.01
C LEU A 63 3.50 13.35 2.48
N GLY A 64 3.55 13.64 3.79
CA GLY A 64 3.08 14.91 4.37
C GLY A 64 1.59 14.97 4.72
N LEU A 65 0.85 13.87 4.59
CA LEU A 65 -0.55 13.78 5.05
C LEU A 65 -0.58 13.66 6.57
N ARG A 66 -0.95 14.76 7.22
CA ARG A 66 -0.98 14.92 8.66
C ARG A 66 -2.10 14.12 9.34
N SER A 67 -1.98 13.96 10.66
CA SER A 67 -2.95 13.23 11.50
C SER A 67 -4.32 13.89 11.63
N ASP A 68 -4.42 15.21 11.42
CA ASP A 68 -5.70 15.92 11.34
C ASP A 68 -6.44 15.69 10.02
N VAL A 69 -5.73 15.24 8.98
CA VAL A 69 -6.33 14.90 7.67
C VAL A 69 -6.71 13.42 7.60
N ILE A 70 -5.81 12.54 8.03
CA ILE A 70 -6.05 11.10 8.11
C ILE A 70 -5.83 10.67 9.56
N PRO A 71 -6.89 10.67 10.39
CA PRO A 71 -6.78 10.37 11.81
C PRO A 71 -6.54 8.88 12.06
N GLU A 72 -5.71 8.61 13.06
CA GLU A 72 -5.44 7.27 13.53
C GLU A 72 -6.58 6.75 14.41
N THR A 73 -6.74 5.43 14.43
CA THR A 73 -7.68 4.78 15.33
C THR A 73 -7.30 5.02 16.80
N PRO A 74 -8.25 4.98 17.75
CA PRO A 74 -7.94 5.14 19.17
C PRO A 74 -6.95 4.09 19.73
N PRO A 75 -6.23 4.37 20.84
CA PRO A 75 -5.22 3.48 21.46
C PRO A 75 -5.64 2.07 21.89
N MET A 76 -6.93 1.72 21.81
CA MET A 76 -7.49 0.39 22.14
C MET A 76 -8.46 -0.09 21.06
N PHE A 77 -8.33 0.43 19.84
CA PHE A 77 -9.20 0.05 18.76
C PHE A 77 -8.96 -1.41 18.38
N THR A 78 -9.99 -2.22 18.52
CA THR A 78 -10.03 -3.59 18.02
C THR A 78 -11.18 -3.69 17.03
N VAL A 79 -10.94 -4.28 15.87
CA VAL A 79 -12.04 -4.56 14.94
C VAL A 79 -12.81 -5.76 15.49
N GLN A 80 -13.95 -5.49 16.09
CA GLN A 80 -14.82 -6.54 16.61
C GLN A 80 -15.76 -7.03 15.51
N ARG A 81 -15.84 -8.36 15.36
CA ARG A 81 -16.84 -9.02 14.54
C ARG A 81 -17.77 -9.79 15.46
N THR A 82 -19.07 -9.51 15.38
CA THR A 82 -20.06 -10.21 16.20
C THR A 82 -20.92 -11.12 15.31
N ARG A 83 -21.14 -12.36 15.74
CA ARG A 83 -22.16 -13.21 15.12
C ARG A 83 -23.51 -12.89 15.74
N VAL A 84 -24.49 -12.60 14.90
CA VAL A 84 -25.83 -12.20 15.32
C VAL A 84 -26.89 -12.95 14.51
N GLU A 85 -28.05 -13.18 15.09
CA GLU A 85 -29.23 -13.64 14.34
C GLU A 85 -29.65 -12.52 13.37
N SER A 86 -29.82 -11.32 13.90
CA SER A 86 -30.06 -10.09 13.16
C SER A 86 -29.53 -8.91 13.99
N LEU A 87 -29.41 -7.72 13.39
CA LEU A 87 -28.85 -6.56 14.09
C LEU A 87 -29.66 -6.19 15.35
N THR A 88 -30.98 -6.27 15.28
CA THR A 88 -31.89 -5.98 16.41
C THR A 88 -32.32 -7.21 17.21
N GLY A 89 -31.90 -8.41 16.79
CA GLY A 89 -32.25 -9.68 17.42
C GLY A 89 -31.21 -10.17 18.43
N GLN A 90 -31.05 -11.49 18.53
CA GLN A 90 -30.08 -12.11 19.43
C GLN A 90 -28.64 -11.93 18.92
N TRP A 91 -27.72 -11.58 19.83
CA TRP A 91 -26.28 -11.52 19.58
C TRP A 91 -25.62 -12.71 20.27
N PHE A 92 -24.77 -13.45 19.55
CA PHE A 92 -24.21 -14.72 20.03
C PHE A 92 -22.82 -14.57 20.61
N GLU A 93 -21.81 -14.36 19.76
CA GLU A 93 -20.39 -14.32 20.14
C GLU A 93 -19.71 -13.12 19.51
N GLU A 94 -18.81 -12.50 20.29
CA GLU A 94 -17.86 -11.51 19.80
C GLU A 94 -16.55 -12.22 19.48
N LEU A 95 -16.14 -12.15 18.22
CA LEU A 95 -14.86 -12.64 17.74
C LEU A 95 -13.91 -11.46 17.62
N GLY A 96 -12.75 -11.56 18.27
CA GLY A 96 -11.61 -10.70 17.99
C GLY A 96 -11.15 -10.86 16.54
N TRP A 97 -10.55 -9.79 16.00
CA TRP A 97 -10.07 -9.73 14.62
C TRP A 97 -9.03 -10.81 14.31
N SER A 98 -8.06 -10.96 15.20
CA SER A 98 -7.00 -11.96 15.16
C SER A 98 -7.32 -13.06 16.18
N PRO A 99 -7.06 -14.35 15.87
CA PRO A 99 -6.85 -15.34 16.93
C PRO A 99 -5.80 -14.77 17.89
N GLN A 100 -5.79 -15.21 19.15
CA GLN A 100 -4.77 -14.83 20.14
C GLN A 100 -3.37 -15.31 19.69
N GLU A 101 -2.80 -14.69 18.65
CA GLU A 101 -1.45 -14.92 18.12
C GLU A 101 -0.46 -13.91 18.74
N GLU A 102 -0.91 -13.14 19.74
CA GLU A 102 -0.06 -12.34 20.64
C GLU A 102 1.01 -13.18 21.36
N GLU A 103 0.88 -14.52 21.37
CA GLU A 103 1.84 -15.43 22.03
C GLU A 103 3.28 -15.37 21.49
N ASN A 104 3.52 -14.78 20.30
CA ASN A 104 4.85 -14.80 19.66
C ASN A 104 5.57 -13.44 19.54
N ALA A 105 4.95 -12.33 19.93
CA ALA A 105 5.63 -11.03 19.93
C ALA A 105 6.50 -10.89 21.20
N LEU A 106 7.72 -10.36 21.08
CA LEU A 106 8.52 -10.07 22.28
C LEU A 106 7.80 -8.99 23.12
N PRO A 107 7.75 -9.12 24.46
CA PRO A 107 7.14 -8.13 25.33
C PRO A 107 7.68 -6.71 25.06
N GLY A 108 6.78 -5.76 24.81
CA GLY A 108 7.16 -4.37 24.51
C GLY A 108 7.51 -4.08 23.05
N SER A 109 7.33 -5.03 22.13
CA SER A 109 7.54 -4.80 20.69
C SER A 109 6.53 -3.78 20.15
N GLU A 110 7.03 -2.64 19.71
CA GLU A 110 6.29 -1.62 18.97
C GLU A 110 6.88 -1.56 17.55
N TYR A 111 6.10 -1.91 16.52
CA TYR A 111 6.60 -1.96 15.14
C TYR A 111 6.48 -0.63 14.37
N SER A 112 5.67 0.29 14.90
CA SER A 112 5.35 1.58 14.30
C SER A 112 4.99 2.58 15.40
N PRO A 113 5.35 3.88 15.30
CA PRO A 113 4.87 4.93 16.19
C PRO A 113 3.40 5.29 15.90
N TYR A 114 2.84 4.79 14.79
CA TYR A 114 1.48 5.06 14.36
C TYR A 114 0.58 3.85 14.60
N ARG A 115 -0.71 4.12 14.73
CA ARG A 115 -1.77 3.10 14.66
C ARG A 115 -2.36 3.04 13.25
N GLY A 116 -3.28 2.11 13.03
CA GLY A 116 -4.06 2.08 11.79
C GLY A 116 -4.98 3.28 11.66
N ALA A 117 -5.64 3.41 10.52
CA ALA A 117 -6.69 4.41 10.28
C ALA A 117 -7.99 3.71 9.84
N SER A 118 -9.13 4.31 10.20
CA SER A 118 -10.45 3.92 9.70
C SER A 118 -11.07 5.12 9.00
N THR A 119 -10.99 5.11 7.68
CA THR A 119 -11.56 6.15 6.82
C THR A 119 -12.13 5.46 5.60
N PRO A 120 -13.45 5.49 5.37
CA PRO A 120 -14.04 4.84 4.21
C PRO A 120 -13.34 5.25 2.90
N GLN A 121 -13.11 4.31 1.98
CA GLN A 121 -12.29 4.53 0.79
C GLN A 121 -12.83 5.65 -0.10
N ASP A 122 -14.15 5.83 -0.17
CA ASP A 122 -14.76 6.95 -0.90
C ASP A 122 -14.36 8.31 -0.32
N GLN A 123 -14.29 8.42 1.01
CA GLN A 123 -13.83 9.62 1.70
C GLN A 123 -12.31 9.80 1.56
N LEU A 124 -11.54 8.71 1.72
CA LEU A 124 -10.09 8.76 1.55
C LEU A 124 -9.69 9.14 0.13
N GLU A 125 -10.36 8.60 -0.89
CA GLU A 125 -10.11 8.98 -2.29
C GLU A 125 -10.33 10.47 -2.52
N LEU A 126 -11.35 11.09 -1.90
CA LEU A 126 -11.56 12.54 -1.99
C LEU A 126 -10.42 13.33 -1.32
N ILE A 127 -10.02 12.93 -0.11
CA ILE A 127 -8.88 13.55 0.61
C ILE A 127 -7.61 13.50 -0.24
N LEU A 128 -7.31 12.33 -0.82
CA LEU A 128 -6.11 12.14 -1.63
C LEU A 128 -6.21 12.88 -2.97
N LEU A 129 -7.40 12.96 -3.58
CA LEU A 129 -7.64 13.73 -4.81
C LEU A 129 -7.34 15.22 -4.59
N GLU A 130 -7.87 15.79 -3.51
CA GLU A 130 -7.59 17.19 -3.14
C GLU A 130 -6.09 17.40 -2.84
N TYR A 131 -5.46 16.47 -2.14
CA TYR A 131 -4.04 16.58 -1.80
C TYR A 131 -3.13 16.43 -3.04
N ALA A 132 -3.47 15.54 -3.98
CA ALA A 132 -2.74 15.40 -5.24
C ALA A 132 -2.70 16.73 -6.02
N ALA A 133 -3.83 17.42 -6.12
CA ALA A 133 -3.88 18.76 -6.73
C ALA A 133 -3.04 19.79 -5.96
N LYS A 134 -3.08 19.75 -4.61
CA LYS A 134 -2.27 20.66 -3.76
C LYS A 134 -0.76 20.47 -3.94
N VAL A 135 -0.29 19.25 -4.21
CA VAL A 135 1.13 18.98 -4.50
C VAL A 135 1.51 19.14 -5.97
N GLY A 136 0.63 19.74 -6.79
CA GLY A 136 0.92 20.17 -8.15
C GLY A 136 0.67 19.13 -9.25
N VAL A 137 -0.07 18.06 -8.96
CA VAL A 137 -0.48 17.08 -9.99
C VAL A 137 -1.62 17.66 -10.83
N ASP A 138 -1.53 17.54 -12.15
CA ASP A 138 -2.63 17.82 -13.08
C ASP A 138 -3.63 16.65 -13.06
N VAL A 139 -4.76 16.85 -12.39
CA VAL A 139 -5.81 15.84 -12.21
C VAL A 139 -6.93 16.08 -13.23
N ARG A 140 -7.16 15.11 -14.11
CA ARG A 140 -8.17 15.17 -15.17
C ARG A 140 -9.23 14.08 -14.98
N MET A 141 -10.35 14.47 -14.39
CA MET A 141 -11.56 13.64 -14.30
C MET A 141 -12.28 13.60 -15.66
N HIS A 142 -13.16 12.62 -15.90
CA HIS A 142 -13.78 12.37 -17.22
C HIS A 142 -12.83 12.05 -18.39
N HIS A 143 -11.58 11.68 -18.10
CA HIS A 143 -10.57 11.38 -19.11
C HIS A 143 -10.24 9.89 -19.09
N GLU A 144 -10.63 9.18 -20.15
CA GLU A 144 -10.50 7.73 -20.25
C GLU A 144 -9.31 7.33 -21.11
N PHE A 145 -8.47 6.43 -20.59
CA PHE A 145 -7.45 5.75 -21.38
C PHE A 145 -8.10 4.87 -22.45
N VAL A 146 -7.63 5.01 -23.69
CA VAL A 146 -8.09 4.21 -24.84
C VAL A 146 -7.00 3.28 -25.37
N GLY A 147 -5.75 3.72 -25.36
CA GLY A 147 -4.63 2.95 -25.87
C GLY A 147 -3.29 3.64 -25.67
N LEU A 148 -2.20 2.93 -25.97
CA LEU A 148 -0.85 3.49 -25.94
C LEU A 148 0.05 2.90 -27.02
N SER A 149 1.12 3.61 -27.33
CA SER A 149 2.34 3.09 -27.96
C SER A 149 3.56 3.55 -27.15
N GLN A 150 4.68 2.84 -27.26
CA GLN A 150 5.91 3.22 -26.56
C GLN A 150 7.15 2.96 -27.43
N ASP A 151 8.22 3.68 -27.14
CA ASP A 151 9.51 3.59 -27.82
C ASP A 151 10.68 3.79 -26.83
N GLY A 152 11.89 3.95 -27.35
CA GLY A 152 13.10 4.12 -26.55
C GLY A 152 13.09 5.33 -25.62
N GLU A 153 12.27 6.36 -25.89
CA GLU A 153 12.30 7.65 -25.18
C GLU A 153 11.06 7.91 -24.31
N GLY A 154 9.93 7.26 -24.60
CA GLY A 154 8.68 7.54 -23.90
C GLY A 154 7.48 6.69 -24.29
N VAL A 155 6.32 7.11 -23.79
CA VAL A 155 5.00 6.52 -23.99
C VAL A 155 4.05 7.58 -24.57
N THR A 156 3.32 7.23 -25.62
CA THR A 156 2.26 8.05 -26.21
C THR A 156 0.91 7.44 -25.84
N VAL A 157 0.06 8.21 -25.16
CA VAL A 157 -1.21 7.75 -24.60
C VAL A 157 -2.36 8.38 -25.37
N ILE A 158 -3.32 7.56 -25.81
CA ILE A 158 -4.56 8.00 -26.45
C ILE A 158 -5.65 8.09 -25.39
N ILE A 159 -6.30 9.25 -25.31
CA ILE A 159 -7.24 9.60 -24.26
C ILE A 159 -8.55 10.04 -24.90
N LYS A 160 -9.67 9.57 -24.34
CA LYS A 160 -11.01 10.07 -24.65
C LYS A 160 -11.45 11.04 -23.57
N ASP A 161 -11.67 12.29 -23.95
CA ASP A 161 -12.34 13.27 -23.11
C ASP A 161 -13.86 13.11 -23.27
N HIS A 162 -14.54 12.69 -22.20
CA HIS A 162 -15.99 12.53 -22.20
C HIS A 162 -16.75 13.87 -22.16
N GLY A 163 -16.09 14.97 -21.78
CA GLY A 163 -16.67 16.31 -21.81
C GLY A 163 -16.71 16.90 -23.22
N ALA A 164 -15.58 16.87 -23.95
CA ALA A 164 -15.51 17.33 -25.34
C ALA A 164 -15.90 16.26 -26.38
N SER A 165 -16.12 15.01 -25.95
CA SER A 165 -16.39 13.86 -26.84
C SER A 165 -15.34 13.68 -27.94
N SER A 166 -14.07 13.99 -27.64
CA SER A 166 -12.95 13.94 -28.59
C SER A 166 -11.82 13.03 -28.11
N LEU A 167 -11.00 12.54 -29.06
CA LEU A 167 -9.76 11.83 -28.76
C LEU A 167 -8.59 12.81 -28.88
N TYR A 168 -7.63 12.69 -27.96
CA TYR A 168 -6.36 13.40 -28.06
C TYR A 168 -5.23 12.55 -27.49
N THR A 169 -3.99 12.97 -27.72
CA THR A 169 -2.79 12.23 -27.29
C THR A 169 -1.91 13.05 -26.36
N ILE A 170 -1.31 12.39 -25.37
CA ILE A 170 -0.26 12.97 -24.53
C ILE A 170 0.99 12.09 -24.61
N ARG A 171 2.16 12.73 -24.74
CA ARG A 171 3.46 12.08 -24.66
C ARG A 171 4.05 12.26 -23.25
N ALA A 172 4.62 11.20 -22.68
CA ALA A 172 5.33 11.23 -21.40
C ALA A 172 6.54 10.29 -21.41
N HIS A 173 7.42 10.37 -20.40
CA HIS A 173 8.54 9.44 -20.26
C HIS A 173 8.11 8.07 -19.76
N TYR A 174 7.10 8.04 -18.88
CA TYR A 174 6.58 6.82 -18.26
C TYR A 174 5.05 6.88 -18.05
N LEU A 175 4.42 5.71 -17.96
CA LEU A 175 3.03 5.56 -17.56
C LEU A 175 2.90 4.62 -16.37
N VAL A 176 2.05 4.99 -15.40
CA VAL A 176 1.63 4.14 -14.28
C VAL A 176 0.17 3.75 -14.46
N ALA A 177 -0.09 2.46 -14.61
CA ALA A 177 -1.41 1.87 -14.68
C ALA A 177 -1.93 1.58 -13.27
N ALA A 178 -2.90 2.39 -12.83
CA ALA A 178 -3.65 2.25 -11.60
C ALA A 178 -5.16 2.07 -11.88
N ASP A 179 -5.49 1.50 -13.05
CA ASP A 179 -6.83 1.47 -13.65
C ASP A 179 -7.66 0.23 -13.24
N GLY A 180 -7.23 -0.45 -12.18
CA GLY A 180 -8.00 -1.47 -11.47
C GLY A 180 -7.92 -2.89 -12.05
N HIS A 181 -8.69 -3.81 -11.48
CA HIS A 181 -8.61 -5.25 -11.79
C HIS A 181 -8.86 -5.59 -13.29
N ARG A 182 -9.65 -4.77 -13.98
CA ARG A 182 -9.89 -4.82 -15.44
C ARG A 182 -9.01 -3.83 -16.21
N SER A 183 -7.76 -3.65 -15.76
CA SER A 183 -6.80 -2.71 -16.33
C SER A 183 -6.72 -2.82 -17.86
N ALA A 184 -7.21 -1.80 -18.56
CA ALA A 184 -7.12 -1.71 -20.01
C ALA A 184 -5.67 -1.55 -20.46
N VAL A 185 -4.84 -0.90 -19.64
CA VAL A 185 -3.40 -0.76 -19.89
C VAL A 185 -2.70 -2.13 -19.88
N ARG A 186 -2.93 -2.95 -18.83
CA ARG A 186 -2.35 -4.29 -18.72
C ARG A 186 -2.77 -5.18 -19.90
N GLU A 187 -4.04 -5.14 -20.28
CA GLU A 187 -4.54 -5.92 -21.44
C GLU A 187 -3.92 -5.41 -22.76
N THR A 188 -3.78 -4.09 -22.95
CA THR A 188 -3.10 -3.50 -24.13
C THR A 188 -1.66 -3.97 -24.23
N LEU A 189 -0.97 -4.12 -23.09
CA LEU A 189 0.38 -4.65 -23.03
C LEU A 189 0.45 -6.17 -23.16
N ALA A 190 -0.67 -6.89 -23.17
CA ALA A 190 -0.73 -8.35 -23.15
C ALA A 190 0.07 -8.98 -21.98
N ILE A 191 0.00 -8.35 -20.80
CA ILE A 191 0.56 -8.89 -19.57
C ILE A 191 -0.43 -9.89 -18.97
N ARG A 192 0.00 -11.15 -18.87
CA ARG A 192 -0.79 -12.25 -18.32
C ARG A 192 -0.88 -12.19 -16.80
N ARG A 193 -1.81 -12.95 -16.22
CA ARG A 193 -2.03 -13.08 -14.78
C ARG A 193 -2.09 -14.54 -14.36
N LYS A 194 -1.70 -14.81 -13.12
CA LYS A 194 -1.77 -16.12 -12.45
C LYS A 194 -2.32 -15.96 -11.02
N GLY A 195 -2.68 -17.06 -10.37
CA GLY A 195 -3.24 -17.07 -9.01
C GLY A 195 -4.44 -18.00 -8.90
N HIS A 196 -5.16 -17.93 -7.78
CA HIS A 196 -6.35 -18.76 -7.52
C HIS A 196 -7.52 -18.47 -8.46
N GLY A 197 -7.51 -17.30 -9.11
CA GLY A 197 -8.52 -16.93 -10.09
C GLY A 197 -9.81 -16.41 -9.47
N ALA A 198 -10.95 -16.76 -10.05
CA ALA A 198 -12.26 -16.38 -9.49
C ALA A 198 -12.50 -17.15 -8.19
N VAL A 199 -12.74 -16.43 -7.09
CA VAL A 199 -12.88 -17.02 -5.75
C VAL A 199 -14.34 -17.15 -5.37
N ASN A 200 -15.09 -16.06 -5.46
CA ASN A 200 -16.49 -15.98 -5.04
C ASN A 200 -17.14 -14.74 -5.67
N SER A 201 -18.46 -14.61 -5.58
CA SER A 201 -19.18 -13.40 -5.94
C SER A 201 -20.19 -13.03 -4.86
N ILE A 202 -20.34 -11.73 -4.64
CA ILE A 202 -21.24 -11.19 -3.61
C ILE A 202 -22.15 -10.12 -4.21
N GLN A 203 -23.37 -10.05 -3.68
CA GLN A 203 -24.27 -8.93 -3.90
C GLN A 203 -24.12 -7.97 -2.72
N SER A 204 -23.71 -6.73 -3.00
CA SER A 204 -23.57 -5.65 -2.02
C SER A 204 -24.79 -4.74 -2.05
N VAL A 205 -25.26 -4.35 -0.86
CA VAL A 205 -26.36 -3.41 -0.65
C VAL A 205 -25.88 -2.33 0.31
N LEU A 206 -25.71 -1.11 -0.18
CA LEU A 206 -25.39 0.07 0.62
C LEU A 206 -26.68 0.76 1.02
N PHE A 207 -26.88 1.00 2.32
CA PHE A 207 -28.11 1.59 2.85
C PHE A 207 -27.88 2.40 4.12
N ARG A 208 -28.92 3.13 4.53
CA ARG A 208 -29.06 3.75 5.86
C ARG A 208 -30.36 3.28 6.51
N ALA A 209 -30.31 3.16 7.83
CA ALA A 209 -31.48 2.89 8.67
C ALA A 209 -31.27 3.57 10.03
N PRO A 210 -31.71 4.84 10.20
CA PRO A 210 -31.39 5.62 11.40
C PRO A 210 -31.78 4.93 12.72
N GLU A 211 -32.84 4.13 12.71
CA GLU A 211 -33.33 3.39 13.88
C GLU A 211 -32.35 2.32 14.38
N VAL A 212 -31.37 1.88 13.57
CA VAL A 212 -30.36 0.90 14.01
C VAL A 212 -29.17 1.52 14.73
N LYS A 213 -29.06 2.84 14.77
CA LYS A 213 -27.94 3.57 15.38
C LYS A 213 -27.61 3.12 16.83
N PRO A 214 -28.58 2.87 17.74
CA PRO A 214 -28.28 2.38 19.08
C PRO A 214 -27.53 1.04 19.12
N PHE A 215 -27.71 0.19 18.10
CA PHE A 215 -27.02 -1.10 18.00
C PHE A 215 -25.58 -0.94 17.52
N LEU A 216 -25.31 0.08 16.69
CA LEU A 216 -23.96 0.40 16.20
C LEU A 216 -23.07 1.04 17.29
N GLN A 217 -23.68 1.67 18.29
CA GLN A 217 -22.98 2.27 19.43
C GLN A 217 -22.41 1.25 20.42
N LYS A 218 -22.69 -0.05 20.24
CA LYS A 218 -22.14 -1.14 21.08
C LYS A 218 -20.66 -1.43 20.82
N GLY A 219 -20.03 -0.81 19.81
CA GLY A 219 -18.61 -0.95 19.50
C GLY A 219 -18.31 -1.87 18.32
N THR A 220 -19.18 -2.85 18.05
CA THR A 220 -19.08 -3.73 16.88
C THR A 220 -19.37 -2.97 15.57
N LYS A 221 -18.48 -3.14 14.58
CA LYS A 221 -18.65 -2.61 13.22
C LYS A 221 -18.89 -3.67 12.15
N GLN A 222 -18.67 -4.95 12.47
CA GLN A 222 -18.86 -6.05 11.53
C GLN A 222 -19.75 -7.13 12.11
N PHE A 223 -20.71 -7.60 11.33
CA PHE A 223 -21.71 -8.55 11.77
C PHE A 223 -21.76 -9.73 10.82
N THR A 224 -21.59 -10.94 11.35
CA THR A 224 -21.96 -12.16 10.64
C THR A 224 -23.42 -12.45 10.95
N ILE A 225 -24.29 -12.29 9.96
CA ILE A 225 -25.72 -12.60 10.06
C ILE A 225 -25.89 -14.11 9.89
N ASP A 226 -26.39 -14.78 10.92
CA ASP A 226 -26.48 -16.23 11.02
C ASP A 226 -27.92 -16.68 11.32
N GLN A 227 -28.76 -16.76 10.27
CA GLN A 227 -30.13 -17.25 10.34
C GLN A 227 -30.27 -18.56 9.54
N PRO A 228 -31.28 -19.42 9.81
CA PRO A 228 -31.54 -20.60 8.98
C PRO A 228 -31.80 -20.26 7.50
N SER A 229 -32.48 -19.14 7.23
CA SER A 229 -32.87 -18.70 5.89
C SER A 229 -31.95 -17.63 5.27
N LEU A 230 -31.01 -17.07 6.04
CA LEU A 230 -30.11 -16.01 5.59
C LEU A 230 -28.73 -16.12 6.25
N LYS A 231 -27.70 -16.30 5.42
CA LYS A 231 -26.30 -16.06 5.78
C LYS A 231 -25.83 -14.82 5.06
N ALA A 232 -25.36 -13.82 5.81
CA ALA A 232 -24.89 -12.56 5.22
C ALA A 232 -23.81 -11.94 6.09
N PHE A 233 -23.13 -10.94 5.54
CA PHE A 233 -22.13 -10.19 6.28
C PHE A 233 -22.42 -8.70 6.18
N MET A 234 -22.45 -7.99 7.30
CA MET A 234 -22.80 -6.57 7.35
C MET A 234 -21.63 -5.77 7.94
N ILE A 235 -21.32 -4.63 7.33
CA ILE A 235 -20.34 -3.66 7.81
C ILE A 235 -21.05 -2.35 8.11
N ALA A 236 -20.79 -1.77 9.27
CA ALA A 236 -21.25 -0.45 9.66
C ALA A 236 -20.08 0.55 9.62
N TYR A 237 -20.30 1.67 8.95
CA TYR A 237 -19.32 2.74 8.79
C TYR A 237 -19.60 3.88 9.78
N GLN A 238 -18.60 4.74 9.98
CA GLN A 238 -18.67 5.83 10.97
C GLN A 238 -19.74 6.88 10.64
N ASP A 239 -20.12 7.01 9.37
CA ASP A 239 -21.13 7.94 8.86
C ASP A 239 -22.53 7.32 8.73
N GLU A 240 -22.79 6.30 9.55
CA GLU A 240 -24.08 5.60 9.70
C GLU A 240 -24.54 4.82 8.45
N ARG A 241 -23.71 4.78 7.39
CA ARG A 241 -23.95 3.88 6.27
C ARG A 241 -23.66 2.44 6.67
N LEU A 242 -24.45 1.52 6.14
CA LEU A 242 -24.25 0.09 6.29
C LEU A 242 -24.11 -0.55 4.91
N VAL A 243 -23.25 -1.56 4.82
CA VAL A 243 -23.14 -2.41 3.65
C VAL A 243 -23.49 -3.83 4.04
N LEU A 244 -24.50 -4.41 3.38
CA LEU A 244 -24.86 -5.81 3.50
C LEU A 244 -24.32 -6.58 2.29
N HIS A 245 -23.48 -7.57 2.56
CA HIS A 245 -22.97 -8.54 1.60
C HIS A 245 -23.79 -9.83 1.68
N LEU A 246 -24.45 -10.13 0.58
CA LEU A 246 -25.29 -11.29 0.38
C LEU A 246 -24.58 -12.30 -0.51
N PRO A 247 -24.78 -13.61 -0.26
CA PRO A 247 -24.26 -14.66 -1.13
C PRO A 247 -24.90 -14.53 -2.51
N ASN A 248 -24.11 -14.67 -3.57
CA ASN A 248 -24.64 -14.58 -4.94
C ASN A 248 -25.22 -15.92 -5.42
N ASN A 249 -26.16 -16.49 -4.68
CA ASN A 249 -26.78 -17.79 -4.96
C ASN A 249 -28.20 -17.69 -5.56
N ARG A 250 -28.72 -16.47 -5.72
CA ARG A 250 -30.01 -16.19 -6.35
C ARG A 250 -30.00 -14.83 -7.04
N GLN A 251 -30.98 -14.58 -7.89
CA GLN A 251 -31.21 -13.24 -8.43
C GLN A 251 -31.81 -12.34 -7.35
N TYR A 252 -31.29 -11.12 -7.27
CA TYR A 252 -31.72 -10.09 -6.35
C TYR A 252 -32.36 -8.96 -7.16
N ASN A 253 -33.68 -8.84 -7.09
CA ASN A 253 -34.41 -7.65 -7.53
C ASN A 253 -34.65 -6.72 -6.33
N ASP A 254 -35.19 -5.53 -6.57
CA ASP A 254 -35.34 -4.50 -5.54
C ASP A 254 -36.21 -4.95 -4.35
N ASP A 255 -37.28 -5.71 -4.62
CA ASP A 255 -38.16 -6.24 -3.58
C ASP A 255 -37.43 -7.25 -2.68
N ILE A 256 -36.70 -8.19 -3.28
CA ILE A 256 -35.91 -9.20 -2.56
C ILE A 256 -34.80 -8.52 -1.76
N ILE A 257 -34.12 -7.52 -2.35
CA ILE A 257 -33.06 -6.75 -1.68
C ILE A 257 -33.62 -6.06 -0.44
N ARG A 258 -34.77 -5.39 -0.58
CA ARG A 258 -35.44 -4.74 0.54
C ARG A 258 -35.82 -5.74 1.62
N GLU A 259 -36.43 -6.87 1.24
CA GLU A 259 -36.83 -7.94 2.17
C GLU A 259 -35.65 -8.48 2.98
N VAL A 260 -34.57 -8.91 2.33
CA VAL A 260 -33.40 -9.47 3.04
C VAL A 260 -32.65 -8.44 3.86
N THR A 261 -32.68 -7.18 3.45
CA THR A 261 -32.04 -6.11 4.23
C THR A 261 -32.82 -5.86 5.51
N LEU A 262 -34.15 -5.81 5.45
CA LEU A 262 -35.01 -5.76 6.64
C LEU A 262 -34.86 -7.01 7.52
N GLN A 263 -34.72 -8.20 6.91
CA GLN A 263 -34.47 -9.46 7.61
C GLN A 263 -33.12 -9.47 8.34
N ALA A 264 -32.06 -8.98 7.71
CA ALA A 264 -30.73 -8.86 8.32
C ALA A 264 -30.72 -7.83 9.46
N ILE A 265 -31.49 -6.74 9.31
CA ILE A 265 -31.73 -5.78 10.40
C ILE A 265 -32.51 -6.43 11.54
N GLY A 266 -33.51 -7.25 11.24
CA GLY A 266 -34.38 -7.91 12.23
C GLY A 266 -35.64 -7.11 12.58
N SER A 267 -35.94 -6.06 11.82
CA SER A 267 -37.11 -5.20 12.06
C SER A 267 -37.67 -4.64 10.76
N ALA A 268 -38.98 -4.80 10.55
CA ALA A 268 -39.72 -4.16 9.47
C ALA A 268 -40.10 -2.70 9.78
N LYS A 269 -39.88 -2.23 11.02
CA LYS A 269 -40.25 -0.90 11.50
C LYS A 269 -39.06 0.07 11.46
N VAL A 270 -38.30 0.05 10.36
CA VAL A 270 -37.14 0.94 10.15
C VAL A 270 -37.31 1.69 8.84
N ASN A 271 -36.82 2.93 8.82
CA ASN A 271 -36.77 3.73 7.61
C ASN A 271 -35.56 3.30 6.79
N LEU A 272 -35.77 2.29 5.93
CA LEU A 272 -34.72 1.75 5.07
C LEU A 272 -34.57 2.57 3.78
N ASP A 273 -33.46 3.30 3.71
CA ASP A 273 -32.98 4.05 2.54
C ASP A 273 -31.86 3.26 1.84
N ILE A 274 -32.16 2.64 0.70
CA ILE A 274 -31.17 1.91 -0.11
C ILE A 274 -30.51 2.92 -1.05
N ILE A 275 -29.21 3.12 -0.86
CA ILE A 275 -28.41 4.11 -1.59
C ILE A 275 -27.91 3.51 -2.91
N ALA A 276 -27.34 2.31 -2.85
CA ALA A 276 -26.77 1.65 -4.03
C ALA A 276 -26.72 0.14 -3.87
N THR A 277 -26.80 -0.57 -4.99
CA THR A 277 -26.60 -2.02 -5.04
C THR A 277 -25.53 -2.33 -6.09
N SER A 278 -24.67 -3.31 -5.82
CA SER A 278 -23.65 -3.72 -6.79
C SER A 278 -23.32 -5.20 -6.66
N ARG A 279 -23.00 -5.82 -7.79
CA ARG A 279 -22.46 -7.17 -7.81
C ARG A 279 -20.95 -7.12 -7.97
N TRP A 280 -20.24 -7.86 -7.14
CA TRP A 280 -18.79 -7.92 -7.18
C TRP A 280 -18.29 -9.35 -7.29
N GLU A 281 -17.40 -9.59 -8.25
CA GLU A 281 -16.65 -10.83 -8.42
C GLU A 281 -15.31 -10.69 -7.68
N MET A 282 -15.12 -11.49 -6.64
CA MET A 282 -13.86 -11.59 -5.91
C MET A 282 -12.91 -12.46 -6.71
N SER A 283 -11.73 -11.94 -6.97
CA SER A 283 -10.69 -12.67 -7.69
C SER A 283 -9.33 -12.46 -7.04
N ALA A 284 -8.48 -13.47 -7.23
CA ALA A 284 -7.12 -13.53 -6.75
C ALA A 284 -6.19 -13.73 -7.96
N TRP A 285 -5.66 -12.62 -8.46
CA TRP A 285 -4.82 -12.59 -9.66
C TRP A 285 -3.61 -11.71 -9.44
N ILE A 286 -2.43 -12.20 -9.79
CA ILE A 286 -1.16 -11.47 -9.81
C ILE A 286 -0.68 -11.41 -11.26
N ALA A 287 -0.28 -10.25 -11.74
CA ALA A 287 0.35 -10.08 -13.05
C ALA A 287 1.69 -10.83 -13.10
N ASP A 288 2.02 -11.41 -14.25
CA ASP A 288 3.30 -12.13 -14.45
C ASP A 288 4.51 -11.19 -14.30
N GLU A 289 4.32 -9.91 -14.58
CA GLU A 289 5.29 -8.84 -14.43
C GLU A 289 4.57 -7.52 -14.10
N PHE A 290 5.22 -6.69 -13.28
CA PHE A 290 4.68 -5.42 -12.81
C PHE A 290 5.13 -4.23 -13.68
N SER A 291 5.94 -4.47 -14.69
CA SER A 291 6.32 -3.47 -15.68
C SER A 291 6.64 -4.10 -17.04
N ARG A 292 6.43 -3.32 -18.11
CA ARG A 292 6.84 -3.67 -19.48
C ARG A 292 7.29 -2.41 -20.20
N GLY A 293 8.59 -2.31 -20.44
CA GLY A 293 9.22 -1.12 -21.00
C GLY A 293 9.05 0.07 -20.06
N ARG A 294 8.36 1.11 -20.52
CA ARG A 294 8.14 2.37 -19.81
C ARG A 294 6.79 2.43 -19.09
N VAL A 295 6.09 1.30 -18.96
CA VAL A 295 4.80 1.19 -18.29
C VAL A 295 4.91 0.32 -17.05
N PHE A 296 4.35 0.80 -15.93
CA PHE A 296 4.33 0.14 -14.62
C PHE A 296 2.90 -0.10 -14.16
N LEU A 297 2.62 -1.24 -13.53
CA LEU A 297 1.31 -1.58 -12.97
C LEU A 297 1.36 -1.41 -11.45
N VAL A 298 0.35 -0.78 -10.84
CA VAL A 298 0.22 -0.64 -9.38
C VAL A 298 -1.16 -1.08 -8.88
N GLY A 299 -1.25 -1.55 -7.63
CA GLY A 299 -2.52 -1.94 -7.01
C GLY A 299 -3.28 -3.00 -7.83
N ASP A 300 -4.61 -2.89 -7.90
CA ASP A 300 -5.48 -3.86 -8.57
C ASP A 300 -5.13 -4.14 -10.05
N ALA A 301 -4.43 -3.22 -10.73
CA ALA A 301 -3.94 -3.46 -12.09
C ALA A 301 -2.83 -4.54 -12.11
N ALA A 302 -1.99 -4.56 -11.08
CA ALA A 302 -0.90 -5.50 -10.87
C ALA A 302 -1.33 -6.75 -10.09
N HIS A 303 -2.10 -6.58 -9.02
CA HIS A 303 -2.59 -7.67 -8.17
C HIS A 303 -4.02 -7.40 -7.68
N SER A 304 -4.94 -8.27 -8.04
CA SER A 304 -6.28 -8.30 -7.45
C SER A 304 -6.23 -9.25 -6.26
N LEU A 305 -6.27 -8.70 -5.05
CA LEU A 305 -6.31 -9.47 -3.81
C LEU A 305 -7.72 -9.39 -3.22
N PRO A 306 -8.40 -10.52 -2.96
CA PRO A 306 -9.77 -10.48 -2.47
C PRO A 306 -9.83 -10.00 -1.01
N PRO A 307 -10.98 -9.45 -0.57
CA PRO A 307 -11.20 -9.01 0.80
C PRO A 307 -10.80 -10.05 1.84
N ASN A 308 -9.99 -9.64 2.81
CA ASN A 308 -9.56 -10.48 3.91
C ASN A 308 -9.50 -9.66 5.20
N ARG A 309 -9.30 -10.34 6.35
CA ARG A 309 -9.04 -9.68 7.64
C ARG A 309 -7.71 -8.90 7.67
N GLY A 310 -6.91 -8.86 6.61
CA GLY A 310 -5.72 -8.02 6.52
C GLY A 310 -5.87 -6.73 5.72
N GLY A 311 -7.00 -6.55 5.02
CA GLY A 311 -7.17 -5.45 4.07
C GLY A 311 -6.06 -5.38 3.01
N TYR A 312 -5.49 -6.50 2.58
CA TYR A 312 -4.22 -6.50 1.86
C TYR A 312 -4.25 -5.72 0.53
N GLY A 313 -5.31 -5.84 -0.28
CA GLY A 313 -5.36 -5.21 -1.61
C GLY A 313 -5.05 -3.71 -1.60
N ALA A 314 -5.81 -2.93 -0.83
CA ALA A 314 -5.64 -1.48 -0.76
C ALA A 314 -4.26 -1.07 -0.19
N ASN A 315 -3.86 -1.67 0.94
CA ASN A 315 -2.60 -1.36 1.61
C ASN A 315 -1.38 -1.72 0.73
N THR A 316 -1.42 -2.85 0.02
CA THR A 316 -0.36 -3.23 -0.93
C THR A 316 -0.29 -2.24 -2.11
N GLY A 317 -1.44 -1.85 -2.67
CA GLY A 317 -1.47 -0.91 -3.80
C GLY A 317 -0.94 0.49 -3.46
N ILE A 318 -1.18 0.96 -2.23
CA ILE A 318 -0.58 2.20 -1.71
C ILE A 318 0.95 2.06 -1.62
N ALA A 319 1.43 0.95 -1.06
CA ALA A 319 2.86 0.67 -0.96
C ALA A 319 3.57 0.53 -2.31
N ASP A 320 2.87 0.04 -3.35
CA ASP A 320 3.41 -0.03 -4.70
C ASP A 320 3.73 1.36 -5.26
N GLY A 321 2.79 2.29 -5.14
CA GLY A 321 2.97 3.68 -5.60
C GLY A 321 4.12 4.38 -4.88
N HIS A 322 4.22 4.18 -3.57
CA HIS A 322 5.30 4.73 -2.75
C HIS A 322 6.68 4.17 -3.14
N ASN A 323 6.79 2.85 -3.38
CA ASN A 323 8.05 2.23 -3.81
C ASN A 323 8.48 2.68 -5.21
N LEU A 324 7.54 2.89 -6.13
CA LEU A 324 7.84 3.26 -7.51
C LEU A 324 8.25 4.74 -7.67
N ALA A 325 7.57 5.64 -6.96
CA ALA A 325 7.67 7.09 -7.21
C ALA A 325 9.10 7.65 -7.04
N TRP A 326 9.81 7.28 -5.98
CA TRP A 326 11.18 7.77 -5.75
C TRP A 326 12.16 7.26 -6.81
N LYS A 327 11.96 6.02 -7.28
CA LYS A 327 12.79 5.41 -8.33
C LYS A 327 12.60 6.14 -9.66
N LEU A 328 11.35 6.42 -10.02
CA LEU A 328 11.03 7.27 -11.17
C LEU A 328 11.69 8.64 -11.03
N ALA A 329 11.59 9.29 -9.87
CA ALA A 329 12.22 10.58 -9.60
C ALA A 329 13.73 10.57 -9.87
N HIS A 330 14.43 9.55 -9.39
CA HIS A 330 15.88 9.46 -9.58
C HIS A 330 16.28 9.23 -11.03
N VAL A 331 15.59 8.34 -11.73
CA VAL A 331 15.90 8.04 -13.14
C VAL A 331 15.57 9.22 -14.05
N ILE A 332 14.42 9.87 -13.84
CA ILE A 332 14.01 11.06 -14.60
C ILE A 332 15.01 12.21 -14.42
N ARG A 333 15.51 12.41 -13.20
CA ARG A 333 16.51 13.46 -12.91
C ARG A 333 17.92 13.11 -13.40
N GLY A 334 18.11 11.92 -13.97
CA GLY A 334 19.41 11.46 -14.48
C GLY A 334 20.41 11.07 -13.39
N VAL A 335 19.97 10.96 -12.13
CA VAL A 335 20.80 10.57 -10.98
C VAL A 335 21.07 9.06 -10.98
N SER A 336 20.07 8.28 -11.41
CA SER A 336 20.12 6.82 -11.45
C SER A 336 19.94 6.30 -12.87
N ASP A 337 20.54 5.15 -13.14
CA ASP A 337 20.30 4.38 -14.36
C ASP A 337 18.89 3.77 -14.36
N ALA A 338 18.35 3.51 -15.57
CA ALA A 338 17.04 2.89 -15.74
C ALA A 338 16.92 1.51 -15.09
N GLN A 339 18.04 0.80 -14.85
CA GLN A 339 18.08 -0.45 -14.08
C GLN A 339 17.48 -0.32 -12.67
N LEU A 340 17.51 0.88 -12.06
CA LEU A 340 16.82 1.12 -10.79
C LEU A 340 15.32 0.79 -10.90
N LEU A 341 14.68 1.04 -12.04
CA LEU A 341 13.26 0.75 -12.23
C LEU A 341 12.96 -0.75 -12.33
N ALA A 342 13.93 -1.57 -12.72
CA ALA A 342 13.77 -3.03 -12.72
C ALA A 342 13.59 -3.59 -11.30
N THR A 343 14.15 -2.90 -10.29
CA THR A 343 13.98 -3.28 -8.89
C THR A 343 12.51 -3.19 -8.43
N TYR A 344 11.66 -2.37 -9.07
CA TYR A 344 10.24 -2.30 -8.72
C TYR A 344 9.55 -3.67 -8.85
N ASN A 345 9.76 -4.35 -9.98
CA ASN A 345 9.21 -5.69 -10.19
C ASN A 345 9.82 -6.69 -9.20
N ALA A 346 11.15 -6.67 -9.05
CA ALA A 346 11.87 -7.58 -8.15
C ALA A 346 11.43 -7.46 -6.69
N GLU A 347 10.99 -6.28 -6.26
CA GLU A 347 10.59 -6.02 -4.87
C GLU A 347 9.08 -6.20 -4.64
N ARG A 348 8.23 -5.74 -5.55
CA ARG A 348 6.78 -5.67 -5.33
C ARG A 348 6.02 -6.90 -5.77
N LEU A 349 6.48 -7.60 -6.81
CA LEU A 349 5.86 -8.84 -7.26
C LEU A 349 5.92 -9.95 -6.18
N PRO A 350 7.07 -10.20 -5.50
CA PRO A 350 7.11 -11.18 -4.41
C PRO A 350 6.21 -10.81 -3.22
N VAL A 351 6.09 -9.52 -2.87
CA VAL A 351 5.17 -9.10 -1.80
C VAL A 351 3.71 -9.37 -2.17
N ALA A 352 3.34 -9.18 -3.43
CA ALA A 352 1.99 -9.49 -3.90
C ALA A 352 1.69 -10.99 -3.82
N TRP A 353 2.66 -11.84 -4.18
CA TRP A 353 2.56 -13.30 -4.01
C TRP A 353 2.50 -13.72 -2.55
N LEU A 354 3.38 -13.18 -1.69
CA LEU A 354 3.34 -13.44 -0.25
C LEU A 354 1.96 -13.14 0.32
N ARG A 355 1.40 -11.96 0.02
CA ARG A 355 0.06 -11.57 0.51
C ARG A 355 -1.05 -12.42 -0.08
N HIS A 356 -0.94 -12.78 -1.36
CA HIS A 356 -1.85 -13.73 -1.99
C HIS A 356 -1.84 -15.06 -1.24
N ASP A 357 -0.69 -15.69 -1.05
CA ASP A 357 -0.59 -17.00 -0.43
C ASP A 357 -1.04 -16.97 1.04
N GLN A 358 -0.73 -15.89 1.75
CA GLN A 358 -1.18 -15.67 3.13
C GLN A 358 -2.70 -15.48 3.25
N ILE A 359 -3.39 -14.97 2.23
CA ILE A 359 -4.87 -14.96 2.21
C ILE A 359 -5.40 -16.39 2.24
N PHE A 360 -4.84 -17.29 1.42
CA PHE A 360 -5.34 -18.66 1.28
C PHE A 360 -4.82 -19.62 2.36
N ALA A 361 -3.72 -19.27 3.05
CA ALA A 361 -3.21 -20.01 4.20
C ALA A 361 -4.12 -19.90 5.43
N ARG A 362 -4.80 -18.75 5.60
CA ARG A 362 -5.61 -18.44 6.79
C ARG A 362 -6.93 -19.21 6.85
N SER A 363 -7.28 -19.67 8.04
CA SER A 363 -8.44 -20.55 8.29
C SER A 363 -9.78 -19.86 8.02
N ASP A 364 -9.89 -18.56 8.30
CA ASP A 364 -11.09 -17.78 8.06
C ASP A 364 -11.42 -17.69 6.56
N TYR A 365 -10.41 -17.58 5.71
CA TYR A 365 -10.61 -17.47 4.27
C TYR A 365 -10.94 -18.81 3.60
N LYS A 366 -10.47 -19.95 4.15
CA LYS A 366 -10.85 -21.30 3.66
C LYS A 366 -12.36 -21.49 3.62
N THR A 367 -13.11 -20.88 4.55
CA THR A 367 -14.57 -20.97 4.62
C THR A 367 -15.31 -20.22 3.51
N LEU A 368 -14.64 -19.27 2.83
CA LEU A 368 -15.23 -18.44 1.77
C LEU A 368 -15.01 -19.01 0.35
N GLN A 369 -14.24 -20.10 0.23
CA GLN A 369 -13.92 -20.75 -1.05
C GLN A 369 -15.07 -21.67 -1.47
N GLN A 370 -15.66 -21.42 -2.65
CA GLN A 370 -16.73 -22.28 -3.18
C GLN A 370 -16.20 -23.60 -3.79
N LYS A 371 -14.92 -23.65 -4.19
CA LYS A 371 -14.23 -24.84 -4.70
C LYS A 371 -12.75 -24.81 -4.29
N PRO A 372 -12.13 -25.95 -3.92
CA PRO A 372 -10.68 -26.04 -3.82
C PRO A 372 -10.06 -25.72 -5.19
N ALA A 373 -8.97 -24.97 -5.22
CA ALA A 373 -8.29 -24.57 -6.45
C ALA A 373 -8.01 -25.80 -7.34
N ALA A 374 -8.28 -25.67 -8.64
CA ALA A 374 -7.80 -26.62 -9.63
C ALA A 374 -6.27 -26.56 -9.65
N SER A 375 -5.65 -27.66 -9.21
CA SER A 375 -4.23 -28.00 -9.27
C SER A 375 -3.38 -27.10 -10.19
N GLY A 376 -2.81 -26.05 -9.60
CA GLY A 376 -1.81 -25.20 -10.22
C GLY A 376 -0.82 -24.77 -9.15
N ASN A 377 0.20 -25.60 -8.92
CA ASN A 377 1.30 -25.37 -7.97
C ASN A 377 0.89 -24.82 -6.60
N ALA A 378 -0.02 -25.51 -5.90
CA ALA A 378 -0.05 -25.45 -4.44
C ALA A 378 1.21 -26.17 -3.91
N SER A 379 2.37 -25.54 -4.08
CA SER A 379 3.62 -26.00 -3.50
C SER A 379 3.57 -25.77 -2.01
N SER A 380 3.58 -26.85 -1.22
CA SER A 380 3.69 -26.86 0.24
C SER A 380 2.47 -26.28 0.98
N GLU A 381 2.10 -26.87 2.12
CA GLU A 381 1.17 -26.27 3.07
C GLU A 381 1.73 -24.91 3.53
N THR A 382 1.38 -23.83 2.82
CA THR A 382 1.82 -22.48 3.21
C THR A 382 1.42 -22.23 4.65
N VAL A 383 2.42 -22.06 5.51
CA VAL A 383 2.21 -21.77 6.92
C VAL A 383 1.72 -20.32 7.04
N ALA A 384 0.62 -20.14 7.77
CA ALA A 384 0.11 -18.81 8.08
C ALA A 384 1.15 -18.06 8.92
N LEU A 385 1.57 -16.90 8.44
CA LEU A 385 2.46 -16.00 9.14
C LEU A 385 1.65 -15.02 9.99
N ALA A 386 2.24 -14.63 11.13
CA ALA A 386 1.69 -13.61 12.01
C ALA A 386 1.50 -12.28 11.26
N ASP A 387 0.49 -11.51 11.67
CA ASP A 387 0.14 -10.22 11.06
C ASP A 387 1.35 -9.27 10.99
N GLY A 388 2.18 -9.21 12.03
CA GLY A 388 3.38 -8.39 12.07
C GLY A 388 4.39 -8.73 10.97
N ALA A 389 4.58 -10.02 10.65
CA ALA A 389 5.45 -10.45 9.57
C ALA A 389 4.91 -10.03 8.19
N VAL A 390 3.62 -10.26 7.93
CA VAL A 390 2.98 -9.95 6.64
C VAL A 390 2.82 -8.44 6.41
N GLU A 391 2.78 -7.65 7.50
CA GLU A 391 2.60 -6.22 7.42
C GLU A 391 3.92 -5.43 7.45
N PHE A 392 4.84 -5.74 8.37
CA PHE A 392 6.08 -4.97 8.56
C PHE A 392 7.35 -5.72 8.19
N GLY A 393 7.26 -7.05 8.09
CA GLY A 393 8.41 -7.94 8.09
C GLY A 393 8.75 -8.56 6.75
N GLN A 394 8.28 -8.02 5.61
CA GLN A 394 8.70 -8.52 4.30
C GLN A 394 10.13 -8.06 3.98
N ILE A 395 10.85 -8.88 3.23
CA ILE A 395 12.18 -8.53 2.70
C ILE A 395 12.12 -8.27 1.20
N TYR A 396 12.84 -7.25 0.76
CA TYR A 396 13.10 -6.92 -0.62
C TYR A 396 14.41 -7.55 -1.10
N ARG A 397 14.35 -8.21 -2.26
CA ARG A 397 15.53 -8.77 -2.94
C ARG A 397 15.63 -8.15 -4.32
N SER A 398 16.63 -7.31 -4.52
CA SER A 398 16.88 -6.65 -5.79
C SER A 398 18.31 -6.14 -5.84
N THR A 399 18.74 -5.68 -7.02
CA THR A 399 20.03 -4.97 -7.18
C THR A 399 20.09 -3.64 -6.42
N GLY A 400 18.95 -3.12 -5.95
CA GLY A 400 18.84 -1.95 -5.09
C GLY A 400 19.03 -2.24 -3.60
N ILE A 401 19.42 -3.47 -3.24
CA ILE A 401 19.64 -3.94 -1.87
C ILE A 401 20.94 -4.78 -1.84
N LEU A 402 21.81 -4.51 -0.87
CA LEU A 402 23.06 -5.25 -0.67
C LEU A 402 22.99 -6.10 0.60
N GLY A 403 23.03 -7.43 0.45
CA GLY A 403 22.99 -8.37 1.57
C GLY A 403 21.62 -9.02 1.82
N ALA A 404 20.74 -9.03 0.82
CA ALA A 404 19.48 -9.79 0.84
C ALA A 404 19.53 -10.90 -0.22
N ASP A 405 19.62 -12.15 0.23
CA ASP A 405 19.65 -13.34 -0.64
C ASP A 405 18.48 -14.30 -0.35
N ASP A 406 18.39 -15.35 -1.15
CA ASP A 406 17.30 -16.34 -1.10
C ASP A 406 17.41 -17.32 0.09
N THR A 407 18.46 -17.22 0.92
CA THR A 407 18.57 -18.03 2.15
C THR A 407 17.75 -17.45 3.30
N LEU A 408 17.42 -16.16 3.24
CA LEU A 408 16.53 -15.49 4.19
C LEU A 408 15.06 -15.84 3.89
N PRO A 409 14.15 -15.87 4.89
CA PRO A 409 12.72 -16.09 4.64
C PRO A 409 12.08 -14.91 3.90
N ASP A 410 10.93 -15.08 3.23
CA ASP A 410 10.24 -13.97 2.54
C ASP A 410 9.62 -12.94 3.49
N ALA A 411 9.22 -13.40 4.67
CA ALA A 411 8.80 -12.55 5.76
C ALA A 411 8.99 -13.23 7.11
N GLN A 412 9.27 -12.43 8.13
CA GLN A 412 9.25 -12.84 9.53
C GLN A 412 8.94 -11.61 10.39
N ASN A 413 8.61 -11.80 11.66
CA ASN A 413 8.30 -10.68 12.54
C ASN A 413 9.49 -9.69 12.64
N PRO A 414 9.24 -8.37 12.69
CA PRO A 414 10.29 -7.34 12.68
C PRO A 414 11.42 -7.55 13.69
N GLU A 415 11.12 -8.02 14.90
CA GLU A 415 12.12 -8.25 15.95
C GLU A 415 13.13 -9.36 15.61
N ARG A 416 12.84 -10.20 14.62
CA ARG A 416 13.74 -11.28 14.17
C ARG A 416 14.72 -10.84 13.10
N TRP A 417 14.43 -9.75 12.38
CA TRP A 417 15.25 -9.26 11.26
C TRP A 417 16.53 -8.56 11.68
N LYS A 418 16.73 -8.13 12.93
CA LYS A 418 17.94 -7.41 13.39
C LYS A 418 18.50 -6.41 12.35
N GLY A 419 17.65 -5.68 11.60
CA GLY A 419 18.05 -4.72 10.57
C GLY A 419 18.69 -5.29 9.30
N GLN A 420 18.37 -6.52 8.88
CA GLN A 420 18.84 -7.07 7.60
C GLN A 420 18.52 -6.13 6.42
N PRO A 421 19.45 -5.94 5.47
CA PRO A 421 19.15 -5.26 4.21
C PRO A 421 17.93 -5.87 3.51
N GLY A 422 17.16 -5.03 2.84
CA GLY A 422 15.89 -5.41 2.21
C GLY A 422 14.70 -5.35 3.15
N THR A 423 14.90 -5.22 4.46
CA THR A 423 13.80 -5.08 5.42
C THR A 423 13.42 -3.62 5.62
N ARG A 424 12.17 -3.39 6.04
CA ARG A 424 11.73 -2.06 6.50
C ARG A 424 12.58 -1.66 7.71
N ALA A 425 13.08 -0.42 7.71
CA ALA A 425 13.86 0.09 8.83
C ALA A 425 13.05 -0.04 10.15
N PRO A 426 13.63 -0.63 11.21
CA PRO A 426 12.93 -0.82 12.48
C PRO A 426 12.52 0.51 13.13
N HIS A 427 11.35 0.52 13.76
CA HIS A 427 10.92 1.59 14.66
C HIS A 427 11.76 1.58 15.95
N VAL A 428 12.37 2.72 16.27
CA VAL A 428 13.10 2.96 17.52
C VAL A 428 12.84 4.41 17.94
N TRP A 429 12.60 4.63 19.23
CA TRP A 429 12.52 5.99 19.79
C TRP A 429 13.92 6.57 20.00
N LEU A 430 14.20 7.67 19.34
CA LEU A 430 15.45 8.42 19.40
C LEU A 430 15.26 9.73 20.18
N SER A 431 16.35 10.25 20.74
CA SER A 431 16.42 11.62 21.26
C SER A 431 17.14 12.50 20.23
N GLN A 432 16.43 13.44 19.62
CA GLN A 432 16.98 14.38 18.63
C GLN A 432 16.72 15.80 19.13
N ASN A 433 17.78 16.56 19.41
CA ASN A 433 17.68 17.95 19.90
C ASN A 433 16.71 18.12 21.10
N GLY A 434 16.71 17.14 22.02
CA GLY A 434 15.82 17.13 23.20
C GLY A 434 14.38 16.70 22.92
N GLN A 435 14.03 16.36 21.68
CA GLN A 435 12.74 15.79 21.30
C GLN A 435 12.82 14.28 21.13
N VAL A 436 11.73 13.60 21.47
CA VAL A 436 11.59 12.16 21.20
C VAL A 436 10.98 11.99 19.81
N VAL A 437 11.70 11.30 18.93
CA VAL A 437 11.27 11.05 17.54
C VAL A 437 11.41 9.58 17.20
N SER A 438 10.53 9.05 16.36
CA SER A 438 10.71 7.71 15.80
C SER A 438 11.75 7.75 14.68
N THR A 439 12.54 6.69 14.53
CA THR A 439 13.36 6.46 13.33
C THR A 439 12.57 6.64 12.03
N LEU A 440 11.31 6.22 12.02
CA LEU A 440 10.48 6.25 10.82
C LEU A 440 10.06 7.66 10.40
N GLU A 441 9.99 8.58 11.36
CA GLU A 441 9.66 9.99 11.10
C GLU A 441 10.76 10.72 10.35
N LEU A 442 11.95 10.11 10.24
CA LEU A 442 13.10 10.63 9.51
C LEU A 442 13.01 10.32 8.01
N PHE A 443 12.25 9.31 7.61
CA PHE A 443 12.19 8.84 6.22
C PHE A 443 11.11 9.59 5.44
N LYS A 444 11.48 10.72 4.82
CA LYS A 444 10.57 11.62 4.09
C LYS A 444 10.81 11.69 2.58
N GLY A 445 11.31 10.59 2.00
CA GLY A 445 11.60 10.50 0.57
C GLY A 445 13.03 10.81 0.16
N ASP A 446 13.93 11.04 1.12
CA ASP A 446 15.37 11.20 0.88
C ASP A 446 16.15 9.99 1.42
N TRP A 447 17.39 9.81 0.96
CA TRP A 447 18.31 8.85 1.59
C TRP A 447 18.58 9.28 3.03
N VAL A 448 18.65 8.31 3.95
CA VAL A 448 18.98 8.56 5.35
C VAL A 448 20.10 7.62 5.77
N ILE A 449 21.08 8.16 6.49
CA ILE A 449 22.17 7.37 7.08
C ILE A 449 22.09 7.50 8.60
N LEU A 450 21.98 6.36 9.28
CA LEU A 450 21.88 6.27 10.73
C LEU A 450 23.17 5.67 11.32
N SER A 451 23.74 6.29 12.35
CA SER A 451 24.88 5.75 13.10
C SER A 451 24.94 6.29 14.53
N GLU A 452 25.46 5.50 15.47
CA GLU A 452 25.83 5.96 16.82
C GLU A 452 27.16 6.72 16.84
N ASP A 453 27.98 6.59 15.79
CA ASP A 453 29.26 7.30 15.67
C ASP A 453 29.09 8.61 14.89
N PRO A 454 29.26 9.78 15.55
CA PRO A 454 29.12 11.08 14.90
C PRO A 454 30.19 11.34 13.83
N ALA A 455 31.30 10.59 13.80
CA ALA A 455 32.32 10.72 12.76
C ALA A 455 31.78 10.43 11.35
N TRP A 456 30.66 9.71 11.24
CA TRP A 456 30.00 9.47 9.96
C TRP A 456 29.44 10.72 9.29
N GLU A 457 29.18 11.82 10.02
CA GLU A 457 28.60 13.02 9.43
C GLU A 457 29.46 13.57 8.28
N GLU A 458 30.77 13.69 8.49
CA GLU A 458 31.68 14.20 7.47
C GLU A 458 31.90 13.19 6.35
N ASN A 459 31.95 11.89 6.67
CA ASN A 459 32.07 10.81 5.68
C ASN A 459 30.88 10.79 4.73
N VAL A 460 29.66 10.92 5.26
CA VAL A 460 28.42 10.98 4.47
C VAL A 460 28.41 12.21 3.58
N ARG A 461 28.80 13.37 4.11
CA ARG A 461 28.91 14.62 3.33
C ARG A 461 29.92 14.48 2.21
N HIS A 462 31.08 13.88 2.48
CA HIS A 462 32.13 13.66 1.50
C HIS A 462 31.67 12.75 0.35
N VAL A 463 31.12 11.57 0.69
CA VAL A 463 30.62 10.61 -0.30
C VAL A 463 29.44 11.19 -1.08
N GLY A 464 28.47 11.81 -0.40
CA GLY A 464 27.31 12.43 -1.04
C GLY A 464 27.72 13.49 -2.06
N LYS A 465 28.64 14.39 -1.70
CA LYS A 465 29.20 15.40 -2.63
C LYS A 465 29.89 14.76 -3.84
N LYS A 466 30.64 13.68 -3.64
CA LYS A 466 31.32 12.95 -4.72
C LYS A 466 30.33 12.31 -5.69
N LEU A 467 29.20 11.81 -5.18
CA LEU A 467 28.15 11.17 -5.98
C LEU A 467 27.12 12.17 -6.54
N GLY A 468 27.05 13.40 -6.03
CA GLY A 468 25.92 14.30 -6.31
C GLY A 468 24.61 13.76 -5.73
N LEU A 469 24.69 13.03 -4.63
CA LEU A 469 23.56 12.47 -3.88
C LEU A 469 23.50 13.13 -2.51
N ASP A 470 22.31 13.59 -2.14
CA ASP A 470 22.05 14.09 -0.80
C ASP A 470 21.51 12.97 0.09
N ALA A 471 21.95 12.96 1.34
CA ALA A 471 21.36 12.15 2.41
C ALA A 471 21.27 12.95 3.70
N LEU A 472 20.24 12.66 4.48
CA LEU A 472 20.17 13.08 5.87
C LEU A 472 21.03 12.15 6.72
N PHE A 473 22.12 12.68 7.29
CA PHE A 473 22.81 11.99 8.37
C PHE A 473 22.09 12.22 9.70
N VAL A 474 21.92 11.15 10.48
CA VAL A 474 21.33 11.20 11.82
C VAL A 474 22.27 10.51 12.79
N HIS A 475 22.87 11.31 13.66
CA HIS A 475 23.57 10.81 14.83
C HIS A 475 22.54 10.27 15.82
N VAL A 476 22.61 8.96 16.07
CA VAL A 476 21.63 8.23 16.87
C VAL A 476 21.98 8.36 18.35
N CYS A 477 21.17 9.13 19.07
CA CYS A 477 21.17 9.15 20.53
C CYS A 477 19.95 8.38 21.04
N GLN A 478 20.17 7.26 21.73
CA GLN A 478 19.08 6.42 22.20
C GLN A 478 18.19 7.13 23.23
N CYS A 479 16.87 7.05 23.06
CA CYS A 479 15.91 7.56 24.04
C CYS A 479 15.71 6.54 25.17
N GLN A 480 15.49 7.04 26.41
CA GLN A 480 15.11 6.20 27.55
C GLN A 480 13.77 5.47 27.34
N LYS A 481 12.89 5.96 26.45
CA LYS A 481 11.64 5.30 26.10
C LYS A 481 11.82 4.07 25.20
N SER A 482 12.98 3.91 24.57
CA SER A 482 13.21 2.78 23.67
C SER A 482 13.48 1.51 24.45
N ALA A 483 12.59 0.52 24.33
CA ALA A 483 12.76 -0.79 24.95
C ALA A 483 13.94 -1.57 24.35
N LEU A 484 14.19 -1.40 23.04
CA LEU A 484 15.25 -2.07 22.30
C LEU A 484 16.38 -1.09 21.97
N LYS A 485 17.63 -1.57 21.99
CA LYS A 485 18.80 -0.77 21.60
C LYS A 485 18.94 -0.68 20.10
N PHE A 486 19.37 0.49 19.63
CA PHE A 486 19.54 0.76 18.21
C PHE A 486 20.51 -0.21 17.53
N GLY A 487 21.74 -0.35 18.05
CA GLY A 487 22.72 -1.29 17.48
C GLY A 487 22.24 -2.75 17.44
N GLU A 488 21.42 -3.19 18.42
CA GLU A 488 20.88 -4.55 18.46
C GLU A 488 19.79 -4.77 17.40
N ILE A 489 18.85 -3.83 17.26
CA ILE A 489 17.72 -3.97 16.33
C ILE A 489 18.08 -3.64 14.89
N TYR A 490 19.08 -2.79 14.65
CA TYR A 490 19.66 -2.55 13.31
C TYR A 490 20.79 -3.52 12.98
N GLY A 491 21.27 -4.28 13.96
CA GLY A 491 22.33 -5.27 13.83
C GLY A 491 23.66 -4.67 13.37
N ILE A 492 24.03 -3.51 13.92
CA ILE A 492 25.28 -2.80 13.63
C ILE A 492 26.06 -2.49 14.92
N PRO A 493 27.40 -2.53 14.90
CA PRO A 493 28.22 -2.11 16.03
C PRO A 493 28.16 -0.57 16.22
N PRO A 494 28.66 -0.02 17.35
CA PRO A 494 28.65 1.42 17.59
C PRO A 494 29.34 2.25 16.50
N ALA A 495 30.40 1.72 15.89
CA ALA A 495 31.10 2.37 14.76
C ALA A 495 30.45 2.11 13.39
N GLY A 496 29.42 1.25 13.33
CA GLY A 496 28.72 0.89 12.11
C GLY A 496 27.76 1.99 11.63
N CYS A 497 27.22 1.82 10.44
CA CYS A 497 26.21 2.71 9.89
C CYS A 497 25.17 1.92 9.07
N CYS A 498 23.99 2.52 8.88
CA CYS A 498 22.89 1.93 8.12
C CYS A 498 22.44 2.94 7.06
N LEU A 499 22.44 2.52 5.80
CA LEU A 499 21.92 3.28 4.66
C LEU A 499 20.47 2.89 4.40
N VAL A 500 19.56 3.84 4.57
CA VAL A 500 18.12 3.67 4.39
C VAL A 500 17.67 4.44 3.14
N ARG A 501 16.87 3.77 2.31
CA ARG A 501 16.29 4.30 1.07
C ARG A 501 15.21 5.35 1.34
N PRO A 502 14.89 6.17 0.31
CA PRO A 502 13.73 7.06 0.31
C PRO A 502 12.40 6.46 0.77
N ASP A 503 12.18 5.16 0.55
CA ASP A 503 10.96 4.44 0.94
C ASP A 503 11.01 3.80 2.33
N GLY A 504 12.09 4.03 3.10
CA GLY A 504 12.27 3.56 4.47
C GLY A 504 12.74 2.11 4.59
N TYR A 505 13.31 1.55 3.52
CA TYR A 505 13.91 0.21 3.51
C TYR A 505 15.43 0.28 3.65
N ILE A 506 16.01 -0.64 4.42
CA ILE A 506 17.47 -0.72 4.60
C ILE A 506 18.08 -1.21 3.29
N ALA A 507 18.91 -0.38 2.66
CA ALA A 507 19.60 -0.72 1.43
C ALA A 507 20.91 -1.47 1.70
N TRP A 508 21.61 -1.05 2.75
CA TRP A 508 22.92 -1.58 3.14
C TRP A 508 23.22 -1.21 4.59
N ARG A 509 24.14 -1.95 5.22
CA ARG A 509 24.66 -1.65 6.56
C ARG A 509 26.10 -2.12 6.71
N LEU A 510 26.86 -1.44 7.55
CA LEU A 510 28.20 -1.83 7.97
C LEU A 510 28.11 -2.61 9.29
N VAL A 511 28.32 -3.92 9.24
CA VAL A 511 28.16 -4.84 10.39
C VAL A 511 29.47 -5.25 11.07
N GLU A 512 30.60 -5.03 10.40
CA GLU A 512 31.94 -5.37 10.89
C GLU A 512 32.86 -4.15 10.77
N HIS A 513 33.97 -4.19 11.51
CA HIS A 513 35.03 -3.20 11.33
C HIS A 513 35.76 -3.49 10.02
N GLU A 514 35.47 -2.69 9.01
CA GLU A 514 36.18 -2.72 7.73
C GLU A 514 37.38 -1.78 7.72
N ASN A 515 38.39 -2.11 6.91
CA ASN A 515 39.61 -1.32 6.79
C ASN A 515 39.38 0.06 6.16
N ASP A 516 38.38 0.20 5.28
CA ASP A 516 38.00 1.47 4.64
C ASP A 516 36.47 1.63 4.60
N PRO A 517 35.85 2.07 5.71
CA PRO A 517 34.40 2.20 5.79
C PRO A 517 33.83 3.27 4.85
N ILE A 518 34.65 4.25 4.44
CA ILE A 518 34.22 5.33 3.53
C ILE A 518 34.09 4.78 2.11
N ALA A 519 35.08 4.02 1.65
CA ALA A 519 35.01 3.36 0.34
C ALA A 519 33.82 2.39 0.25
N SER A 520 33.54 1.66 1.33
CA SER A 520 32.39 0.75 1.38
C SER A 520 31.06 1.46 1.34
N LEU A 521 30.91 2.58 2.05
CA LEU A 521 29.71 3.42 1.92
C LEU A 521 29.56 3.95 0.48
N GLU A 522 30.63 4.43 -0.14
CA GLU A 522 30.59 4.93 -1.52
C GLU A 522 30.14 3.85 -2.50
N GLU A 523 30.74 2.65 -2.43
CA GLU A 523 30.40 1.56 -3.33
C GLU A 523 28.99 1.03 -3.10
N ALA A 524 28.58 0.92 -1.82
CA ALA A 524 27.24 0.53 -1.46
C ALA A 524 26.22 1.52 -2.02
N TRP A 525 26.41 2.81 -1.77
CA TRP A 525 25.48 3.85 -2.20
C TRP A 525 25.41 3.95 -3.73
N LYS A 526 26.53 3.84 -4.45
CA LYS A 526 26.53 3.73 -5.92
C LYS A 526 25.68 2.56 -6.40
N THR A 527 25.89 1.39 -5.81
CA THR A 527 25.22 0.16 -6.24
C THR A 527 23.72 0.25 -5.99
N VAL A 528 23.30 0.54 -4.76
CA VAL A 528 21.87 0.52 -4.40
C VAL A 528 21.07 1.65 -5.05
N SER A 529 21.73 2.75 -5.41
CA SER A 529 21.10 3.85 -6.15
C SER A 529 21.18 3.66 -7.66
N HIS A 530 21.85 2.61 -8.17
CA HIS A 530 22.21 2.48 -9.58
C HIS A 530 22.81 3.79 -10.13
N TRP A 531 23.75 4.37 -9.39
CA TRP A 531 24.27 5.70 -9.63
C TRP A 531 24.78 5.83 -11.06
N LYS A 532 24.31 6.87 -11.75
CA LYS A 532 24.78 7.23 -13.07
C LYS A 532 25.78 8.38 -12.94
N SER A 533 26.99 8.17 -13.44
CA SER A 533 28.00 9.24 -13.43
C SER A 533 27.47 10.46 -14.19
N PRO A 534 27.53 11.67 -13.59
CA PRO A 534 27.13 12.88 -14.29
C PRO A 534 28.00 13.02 -15.55
N LEU A 535 27.36 13.19 -16.70
CA LEU A 535 28.08 13.48 -17.93
C LEU A 535 28.95 14.73 -17.68
N PRO A 536 30.23 14.76 -18.11
CA PRO A 536 31.04 15.95 -18.00
C PRO A 536 30.29 17.12 -18.66
N SER A 537 30.12 18.23 -17.93
CA SER A 537 29.53 19.45 -18.47
C SER A 537 30.30 19.82 -19.74
N THR A 538 29.61 19.74 -20.88
CA THR A 538 30.14 20.12 -22.20
C THR A 538 30.01 21.60 -22.42
#